data_AF-A0A5J4L9E4-F1
#
_entry.id   AF-A0A5J4L9E4-F1
#
_cell.length_a   1.000
_cell.length_b   1.000
_cell.length_c   1.000
_cell.angle_alpha   90.00
_cell.angle_beta   90.00
_cell.angle_gamma   90.00
#
_symmetry.space_group_name_H-M   'P 1'
#
loop_
_entity.id
_entity.type
_entity.pdbx_description
1 polymer ?
#
loop_
_entity_poly.entity_id
_entity_poly.type
_entity_poly.pdbx_seq_one_letter_code
_entity_poly.pdbx_strand_id
1 'polypeptide(L)' 'MADHRIGQTVDALGVTADLDDEDMVTDCIVLLKVLQADGTIAMSIGTTDSTDWINQKGLLHSALELTEGHYRAVGDD' A
#
# COMPACT_ATOMS: atom_id res chain seq x y z
N MET A 1 7.34 -17.54 10.19
CA MET A 1 6.62 -17.01 9.01
C MET A 1 7.65 -16.83 7.90
N ALA A 2 7.27 -17.07 6.66
CA ALA A 2 8.15 -16.87 5.50
C ALA A 2 7.69 -15.63 4.73
N ASP A 3 8.61 -14.94 4.08
CA ASP A 3 8.27 -13.81 3.21
C ASP A 3 7.73 -14.34 1.88
N HIS A 4 6.59 -13.80 1.46
CA HIS A 4 5.94 -14.13 0.20
C HIS A 4 5.83 -12.89 -0.66
N ARG A 5 6.06 -13.04 -1.97
CA ARG A 5 5.77 -11.97 -2.93
C ARG A 5 4.27 -11.72 -2.93
N ILE A 6 3.89 -10.47 -2.70
CA ILE A 6 2.48 -10.08 -2.50
C ILE A 6 1.72 -9.81 -3.80
N GLY A 7 2.40 -9.63 -4.94
CA GLY A 7 1.77 -9.18 -6.19
C GLY A 7 0.58 -10.03 -6.61
N GLN A 8 0.78 -11.34 -6.78
CA GLN A 8 -0.29 -12.26 -7.17
C GLN A 8 -1.47 -12.29 -6.18
N THR A 9 -1.18 -12.11 -4.89
CA THR A 9 -2.22 -12.06 -3.85
C THR A 9 -3.07 -10.79 -3.97
N VAL A 10 -2.42 -9.66 -4.23
CA VAL A 10 -3.09 -8.36 -4.45
C VAL A 10 -3.91 -8.39 -5.75
N ASP A 11 -3.35 -8.95 -6.83
CA ASP A 11 -4.04 -9.10 -8.11
C ASP A 11 -5.29 -9.98 -7.99
N ALA A 12 -5.20 -11.09 -7.25
CA ALA A 12 -6.34 -11.99 -7.01
C ALA A 12 -7.49 -11.34 -6.23
N LEU A 13 -7.20 -10.29 -5.46
CA LEU A 13 -8.21 -9.49 -4.76
C LEU A 13 -8.83 -8.41 -5.66
N GLY A 14 -8.29 -8.20 -6.86
CA GLY A 14 -8.78 -7.19 -7.81
C GLY A 14 -8.43 -5.76 -7.42
N VAL A 15 -7.36 -5.56 -6.64
CA VAL A 15 -6.90 -4.22 -6.25
C VAL A 15 -6.24 -3.54 -7.44
N THR A 16 -6.64 -2.30 -7.71
CA THR A 16 -6.07 -1.44 -8.76
C THR A 16 -5.69 -0.09 -8.16
N ALA A 17 -4.72 0.58 -8.77
CA ALA A 17 -4.36 1.97 -8.48
C ALA A 17 -4.53 2.81 -9.74
N ASP A 18 -4.78 4.11 -9.55
CA ASP A 18 -4.79 5.10 -10.62
C ASP A 18 -3.34 5.52 -10.89
N LEU A 19 -2.80 5.12 -12.04
CA LEU A 19 -1.41 5.34 -12.46
C LEU A 19 -1.40 5.60 -13.96
N ASP A 20 -0.62 6.58 -14.40
CA ASP A 20 -0.37 6.86 -15.81
C ASP A 20 0.78 5.99 -16.36
N ASP A 21 0.84 5.83 -17.69
CA ASP A 21 1.83 4.98 -18.37
C ASP A 21 3.29 5.38 -18.10
N GLU A 22 3.53 6.65 -17.77
CA GLU A 22 4.87 7.20 -17.49
C GLU A 22 5.21 7.22 -15.99
N ASP A 23 4.28 6.82 -15.12
CA ASP A 23 4.50 6.85 -13.67
C ASP A 23 5.49 5.77 -13.24
N MET A 24 6.41 6.18 -12.36
CA MET A 24 7.37 5.28 -11.72
C MET A 24 7.06 5.17 -10.23
N VAL A 25 6.56 4.02 -9.80
CA VAL A 25 6.36 3.73 -8.38
C VAL A 25 7.71 3.40 -7.73
N THR A 26 8.19 4.27 -6.84
CA THR A 26 9.49 4.08 -6.16
C THR A 26 9.37 3.31 -4.84
N ASP A 27 8.26 3.50 -4.14
CA ASP A 27 8.00 2.95 -2.82
C ASP A 27 6.53 2.53 -2.69
N CYS A 28 6.29 1.49 -1.91
CA CYS A 28 4.95 0.96 -1.66
C CYS A 28 4.84 0.40 -0.24
N ILE A 29 3.69 0.65 0.38
CA ILE A 29 3.24 0.00 1.61
C ILE A 29 1.95 -0.73 1.30
N VAL A 30 1.92 -2.02 1.62
CA VAL A 30 0.72 -2.85 1.46
C VAL A 30 0.22 -3.26 2.83
N LEU A 31 -1.01 -2.84 3.14
CA LEU A 31 -1.72 -3.22 4.36
C LEU A 31 -2.68 -4.37 4.05
N LEU A 32 -2.45 -5.52 4.68
CA LEU A 32 -3.21 -6.73 4.46
C LEU A 32 -4.00 -7.10 5.71
N LYS A 33 -5.32 -7.15 5.58
CA LYS A 33 -6.17 -7.84 6.55
C LYS A 33 -6.14 -9.34 6.23
N VAL A 34 -5.58 -10.13 7.14
CA VAL A 34 -5.37 -11.56 6.94
C VAL A 34 -6.27 -12.35 7.89
N LEU A 35 -7.05 -13.28 7.34
CA LEU A 35 -7.69 -14.34 8.10
C LEU A 35 -6.69 -15.49 8.27
N GLN A 36 -6.27 -15.74 9.50
CA GLN A 36 -5.32 -16.81 9.83
C GLN A 36 -6.03 -18.18 9.88
N ALA A 37 -5.25 -19.25 9.82
CA ALA A 37 -5.78 -20.63 9.79
C ALA A 37 -6.56 -21.01 11.06
N ASP A 38 -6.30 -20.35 12.18
CA ASP A 38 -7.02 -20.51 13.44
C ASP A 38 -8.33 -19.69 13.50
N GLY A 39 -8.67 -18.98 12.42
CA GLY A 39 -9.85 -18.13 12.33
C GLY A 39 -9.67 -16.72 12.90
N THR A 40 -8.48 -16.38 13.41
CA THR A 40 -8.21 -15.02 13.90
C THR A 40 -7.96 -14.05 12.75
N ILE A 41 -8.28 -12.77 12.98
CA ILE A 41 -7.94 -11.69 12.05
C ILE A 41 -6.66 -11.02 12.53
N ALA A 42 -5.69 -10.89 11.63
CA ALA A 42 -4.47 -10.16 11.84
C ALA A 42 -4.27 -9.06 10.79
N MET A 43 -3.45 -8.08 11.12
CA MET A 43 -2.95 -7.09 10.15
C MET A 43 -1.50 -7.42 9.84
N SER A 44 -1.18 -7.50 8.56
CA SER A 44 0.18 -7.68 8.05
C SER A 44 0.56 -6.46 7.21
N ILE A 45 1.80 -6.03 7.32
CA ILE A 45 2.37 -4.93 6.55
C ILE A 45 3.55 -5.45 5.73
N GLY A 46 3.52 -5.17 4.44
CA GLY A 46 4.66 -5.34 3.54
C GLY A 46 5.13 -3.98 3.06
N THR A 47 6.44 -3.79 2.98
CA THR A 47 7.05 -2.57 2.43
C THR A 47 8.10 -2.92 1.40
N THR A 48 8.52 -1.94 0.60
CA THR A 48 9.68 -2.07 -0.28
C THR A 48 10.95 -2.08 0.56
N ASP A 49 11.96 -2.86 0.17
CA ASP A 49 13.20 -3.02 0.95
C ASP A 49 13.96 -1.70 1.12
N SER A 50 13.81 -0.79 0.17
CA SER A 50 14.44 0.54 0.16
C SER A 50 13.72 1.58 1.00
N THR A 51 12.50 1.30 1.48
CA THR A 51 11.70 2.33 2.16
C THR A 51 12.16 2.48 3.61
N ASP A 52 12.88 3.56 3.90
CA ASP A 52 13.25 3.91 5.25
C ASP A 52 12.02 4.25 6.13
N TRP A 53 12.22 4.28 7.44
CA TRP A 53 11.15 4.51 8.40
C TRP A 53 10.48 5.90 8.27
N ILE A 54 11.16 6.89 7.69
CA ILE A 54 10.63 8.24 7.47
C ILE A 54 9.64 8.20 6.32
N ASN A 55 10.06 7.64 5.18
CA ASN A 55 9.21 7.44 4.01
C ASN A 55 8.01 6.55 4.34
N GLN A 56 8.21 5.51 5.16
CA GLN A 56 7.10 4.67 5.61
C GLN A 56 6.03 5.46 6.38
N LYS A 57 6.45 6.33 7.31
CA LYS A 57 5.52 7.18 8.07
C LYS A 57 4.81 8.19 7.18
N GLY A 58 5.54 8.80 6.24
CA GLY A 58 5.00 9.76 5.28
C GLY A 58 3.89 9.12 4.45
N LEU A 59 4.18 7.99 3.80
CA LEU A 59 3.21 7.25 2.98
C LEU A 59 1.96 6.85 3.77
N LEU A 60 2.10 6.35 5.01
CA LEU A 60 0.95 5.98 5.84
C LEU A 60 0.05 7.17 6.19
N HIS A 61 0.64 8.32 6.54
CA HIS A 61 -0.15 9.52 6.87
C HIS A 61 -0.82 10.10 5.63
N SER A 62 -0.09 10.18 4.51
CA SER A 62 -0.67 10.61 3.23
C SER A 62 -1.82 9.68 2.82
N ALA A 63 -1.66 8.36 2.95
CA ALA A 63 -2.74 7.41 2.65
C ALA A 63 -3.99 7.66 3.50
N LEU A 64 -3.83 7.95 4.79
CA LEU A 64 -4.96 8.30 5.65
C LEU A 64 -5.67 9.56 5.15
N GLU A 65 -4.93 10.64 4.86
CA GLU A 65 -5.49 11.89 4.32
C GLU A 65 -6.22 11.66 2.98
N LEU A 66 -5.65 10.85 2.08
CA LEU A 66 -6.28 10.47 0.81
C LEU A 66 -7.64 9.77 1.04
N THR A 67 -7.69 8.81 1.96
CA THR A 67 -8.92 8.06 2.27
C THR A 67 -10.01 8.91 2.93
N GLU A 68 -9.61 9.98 3.62
CA GLU A 68 -10.53 10.96 4.22
C GLU A 68 -11.01 12.01 3.19
N GLY A 69 -10.54 11.93 1.95
CA GLY A 69 -10.96 12.81 0.84
C GLY A 69 -10.19 14.14 0.79
N HIS A 70 -9.03 14.22 1.43
CA HIS A 70 -8.22 15.45 1.47
C HIS A 70 -7.24 15.61 0.29
N TYR A 71 -7.30 14.72 -0.71
CA TYR A 71 -6.47 14.86 -1.89
C TYR A 71 -6.90 16.04 -2.77
N ARG A 72 -5.93 16.90 -3.10
CA ARG A 72 -6.01 17.83 -4.23
C ARG A 72 -4.82 17.54 -5.13
N ALA A 73 -5.09 17.25 -6.40
CA ALA A 73 -4.03 17.20 -7.41
C ALA A 73 -3.31 18.56 -7.42
N VAL A 74 -2.00 18.55 -7.25
CA VAL A 74 -1.18 19.76 -7.38
C VAL A 74 -0.87 19.91 -8.86
N GLY A 75 -1.59 20.80 -9.55
CA GLY A 75 -1.36 21.06 -10.99
C GLY A 75 -2.56 21.57 -11.80
N ASP A 76 -3.73 21.77 -11.19
CA ASP A 76 -4.97 22.15 -11.91
C ASP A 76 -5.19 23.68 -12.00
N ASP A 77 -4.11 24.48 -12.09
CA ASP A 77 -4.12 25.94 -12.34
C ASP A 77 -3.43 26.29 -13.68
#